data_AF-A0AAD4RYR1-F1
#
_entry.id   AF-A0AAD4RYR1-F1
#
_cell.length_a   1.000
_cell.length_b   1.000
_cell.length_c   1.000
_cell.angle_alpha   90.00
_cell.angle_beta   90.00
_cell.angle_gamma   90.00
#
_symmetry.space_group_name_H-M   'P 1'
#
loop_
_entity.id
_entity.type
_entity.pdbx_description
1 polymer ?
#
loop_
_entity_poly.entity_id
_entity_poly.type
_entity_poly.pdbx_seq_one_letter_code
_entity_poly.pdbx_strand_id
1 'polypeptide(L)'
;MSNLASSSNTHQFLLIIIFILFSFFISMSYSDSRILEASLNCSAAKYPPALTNTLITTFTAVMEGLLGQVTNQNWGSYHQGNNPPIYALANCMKDLSNTECLLCFAESRTRLPRCIPSVSGRVYLDGCFLRYDNYSFFGEAVDKRHDKAVCGKPFASIAKQDYSKLEFTQSVIELIHNVTRIATENDGFGVSDIKSGLATVYSMAQCWKPLSSHKCKVCLDEAAQEIRNCTPSIEGRSLNAGCYLRYSTTKFYSTVAENMNDTGFSHIGVAVAIALAASAFSLLCLFGACLGYKRLEVLRIERNNLGRLSSAVSKSNLNFKYETLEKATEFFDPSRKLGQGGAGSVFR
;
A
#
# COMPACT_ATOMS: atom_id res chain seq x y z
N MET A 1 37.35 -35.35 -14.15
CA MET A 1 36.89 -33.97 -14.42
C MET A 1 35.37 -33.88 -14.25
N SER A 2 34.85 -34.02 -13.02
CA SER A 2 33.40 -34.15 -12.83
C SER A 2 32.93 -33.77 -11.41
N ASN A 3 33.37 -32.64 -10.86
CA ASN A 3 32.88 -32.17 -9.55
C ASN A 3 32.79 -30.63 -9.39
N LEU A 4 32.90 -29.85 -10.47
CA LEU A 4 32.80 -28.37 -10.40
C LEU A 4 31.44 -27.80 -10.84
N ALA A 5 30.52 -28.63 -11.37
CA ALA A 5 29.23 -28.16 -11.91
C ALA A 5 28.08 -28.10 -10.88
N SER A 6 28.23 -28.70 -9.70
CA SER A 6 27.15 -28.78 -8.69
C SER A 6 27.00 -27.49 -7.86
N SER A 7 28.10 -26.76 -7.64
CA SER A 7 28.12 -25.58 -6.76
C SER A 7 27.44 -24.33 -7.34
N SER A 8 27.37 -24.19 -8.67
CA SER A 8 26.80 -22.99 -9.31
C SER A 8 25.27 -22.96 -9.21
N ASN A 9 24.63 -24.13 -9.28
CA ASN A 9 23.17 -24.24 -9.29
C ASN A 9 22.55 -23.98 -7.91
N THR A 10 23.24 -24.33 -6.82
CA THR A 10 22.77 -24.09 -5.45
C THR A 10 22.81 -22.60 -5.09
N HIS A 11 23.81 -21.85 -5.56
CA HIS A 11 23.88 -20.40 -5.37
C HIS A 11 22.78 -19.64 -6.12
N GLN A 12 22.49 -20.06 -7.35
CA GLN A 12 21.42 -19.45 -8.15
C GLN A 12 20.03 -19.73 -7.54
N PHE A 13 19.84 -20.94 -7.00
CA PHE A 13 18.63 -21.30 -6.26
C PHE A 13 18.45 -20.46 -4.99
N LEU A 14 19.53 -20.25 -4.22
CA LEU A 14 19.49 -19.46 -2.99
C LEU A 14 19.15 -17.99 -3.25
N LEU A 15 19.71 -17.38 -4.31
CA LEU A 15 19.41 -16.00 -4.71
C LEU A 15 17.95 -15.84 -5.16
N ILE A 16 17.40 -16.82 -5.88
CA ILE A 16 15.99 -16.82 -6.29
C ILE A 16 15.08 -16.92 -5.04
N ILE A 17 15.42 -17.79 -4.08
CA ILE A 17 14.66 -17.92 -2.84
C ILE A 17 14.69 -16.62 -2.03
N ILE A 18 15.85 -15.95 -1.94
CA ILE A 18 15.97 -14.67 -1.25
C ILE A 18 15.14 -13.59 -1.97
N PHE A 19 15.14 -13.55 -3.30
CA PHE A 19 14.33 -12.60 -4.07
C PHE A 19 12.83 -12.85 -3.89
N ILE A 20 12.40 -14.12 -3.87
CA ILE A 20 11.01 -14.51 -3.59
C ILE A 20 10.63 -14.10 -2.16
N LEU A 21 11.45 -14.40 -1.16
CA LEU A 21 11.20 -13.99 0.22
C LEU A 21 11.14 -12.46 0.36
N PHE A 22 11.98 -11.71 -0.36
CA PHE A 22 11.96 -10.25 -0.38
C PHE A 22 10.68 -9.69 -1.02
N SER A 23 10.15 -10.36 -2.06
CA SER A 23 8.86 -9.99 -2.66
C SER A 23 7.67 -10.19 -1.71
N PHE A 24 7.75 -11.12 -0.75
CA PHE A 24 6.74 -11.30 0.30
C PHE A 24 6.76 -10.21 1.39
N PHE A 25 7.86 -9.46 1.55
CA PHE A 25 7.95 -8.34 2.51
C PHE A 25 7.42 -7.02 1.94
N ILE A 26 7.19 -6.93 0.64
CA ILE A 26 6.51 -5.77 0.04
C ILE A 26 5.00 -5.97 0.26
N SER A 27 4.53 -5.56 1.44
CA SER A 27 3.10 -5.40 1.66
C SER A 27 2.63 -4.28 0.73
N MET A 28 2.00 -4.65 -0.40
CA MET A 28 1.26 -3.71 -1.24
C MET A 28 0.18 -3.09 -0.34
N SER A 29 0.47 -1.90 0.19
CA SER A 29 -0.56 -1.06 0.79
C SER A 29 -1.42 -0.59 -0.38
N TYR A 30 -2.51 -1.29 -0.65
CA TYR A 30 -3.48 -0.89 -1.66
C TYR A 30 -4.11 0.41 -1.17
N SER A 31 -3.74 1.55 -1.76
CA SER A 31 -4.48 2.80 -1.60
C SER A 31 -5.88 2.63 -2.19
N ASP A 32 -6.92 2.90 -1.40
CA ASP A 32 -8.31 2.83 -1.88
C ASP A 32 -8.87 4.23 -2.04
N SER A 33 -8.75 4.76 -3.26
CA SER A 33 -9.32 6.06 -3.64
C SER A 33 -10.86 6.05 -3.74
N ARG A 34 -11.51 4.88 -3.57
CA ARG A 34 -12.97 4.70 -3.55
C ARG A 34 -13.67 5.35 -4.75
N ILE A 35 -13.18 5.04 -5.94
CA ILE A 35 -13.67 5.60 -7.23
C ILE A 35 -15.00 5.00 -7.72
N LEU A 36 -15.67 4.18 -6.91
CA LEU A 36 -16.95 3.59 -7.30
C LEU A 36 -18.02 4.68 -7.42
N GLU A 37 -18.68 4.74 -8.57
CA GLU A 37 -19.76 5.69 -8.84
C GLU A 37 -21.04 5.26 -8.12
N ALA A 38 -21.41 6.01 -7.09
CA ALA A 38 -22.68 5.85 -6.39
C ALA A 38 -23.84 6.47 -7.18
N SER A 39 -23.60 7.62 -7.83
CA SER A 39 -24.57 8.25 -8.74
C SER A 39 -23.94 9.33 -9.61
N LEU A 40 -24.44 9.46 -10.84
CA LEU A 40 -24.28 10.62 -11.70
C LEU A 40 -25.66 11.22 -12.01
N ASN A 41 -25.85 12.50 -11.72
CA ASN A 41 -27.09 13.22 -11.99
C ASN A 41 -26.78 14.43 -12.87
N CYS A 42 -27.45 14.54 -14.01
CA CYS A 42 -27.36 15.71 -14.89
C CYS A 42 -28.73 16.41 -14.93
N SER A 43 -28.74 17.74 -14.97
CA SER A 43 -29.99 18.49 -15.09
C SER A 43 -30.68 18.24 -16.43
N ALA A 44 -32.02 18.21 -16.45
CA ALA A 44 -32.78 18.15 -17.70
C ALA A 44 -32.59 19.40 -18.57
N ALA A 45 -32.37 20.56 -17.95
CA ALA A 45 -32.06 21.81 -18.64
C ALA A 45 -30.69 21.73 -19.33
N LYS A 46 -30.62 22.18 -20.58
CA LYS A 46 -29.41 22.17 -21.41
C LYS A 46 -29.15 23.54 -22.01
N TYR A 47 -27.87 23.87 -22.18
CA TYR A 47 -27.47 25.02 -22.97
C TYR A 47 -27.70 24.78 -24.47
N PRO A 48 -28.01 25.84 -25.25
CA PRO A 48 -28.17 25.71 -26.69
C PRO A 48 -26.84 25.32 -27.37
N PRO A 49 -26.88 24.64 -28.53
CA PRO A 49 -25.68 24.19 -29.23
C PRO A 49 -24.65 25.29 -29.53
N ALA A 50 -25.11 26.52 -29.75
CA ALA A 50 -24.25 27.68 -29.99
C ALA A 50 -23.32 28.02 -28.82
N LEU A 51 -23.64 27.60 -27.60
CA LEU A 51 -22.85 27.85 -26.38
C LEU A 51 -22.01 26.64 -25.95
N THR A 52 -22.11 25.49 -26.61
CA THR A 52 -21.45 24.25 -26.17
C THR A 52 -19.93 24.39 -26.12
N ASN A 53 -19.31 25.03 -27.11
CA ASN A 53 -17.85 25.21 -27.12
C ASN A 53 -17.40 26.12 -25.96
N THR A 54 -18.10 27.22 -25.72
CA THR A 54 -17.83 28.13 -24.59
C THR A 54 -18.08 27.45 -23.24
N LEU A 55 -19.09 26.59 -23.15
CA LEU A 55 -19.35 25.79 -21.96
C LEU A 55 -18.21 24.81 -21.68
N ILE A 56 -17.70 24.11 -22.70
CA ILE A 56 -16.58 23.17 -22.56
C ILE A 56 -15.32 23.91 -22.11
N THR A 57 -14.98 25.04 -22.74
CA THR A 57 -13.78 25.81 -22.34
C THR A 57 -13.90 26.36 -20.93
N THR A 58 -15.07 26.88 -20.56
CA THR A 58 -15.34 27.36 -19.19
C THR A 58 -15.26 26.23 -18.19
N PHE A 59 -15.84 25.06 -18.51
CA PHE A 59 -15.80 23.88 -17.65
C PHE A 59 -14.37 23.41 -17.39
N THR A 60 -13.54 23.33 -18.44
CA THR A 60 -12.13 22.96 -18.31
C THR A 60 -11.37 23.92 -17.41
N ALA A 61 -11.54 25.24 -17.61
CA ALA A 61 -10.89 26.25 -16.78
C ALA A 61 -11.33 26.18 -15.31
N VAL A 62 -12.62 25.93 -15.05
CA VAL A 62 -13.13 25.74 -13.69
C VAL A 62 -12.55 24.49 -13.03
N MET A 63 -12.41 23.39 -13.77
CA MET A 63 -11.81 22.16 -13.25
C MET A 63 -10.32 22.31 -12.95
N GLU A 64 -9.59 23.11 -13.73
CA GLU A 64 -8.21 23.50 -13.45
C GLU A 64 -8.10 24.38 -12.20
N GLY A 65 -8.98 25.38 -12.06
CA GLY A 65 -9.07 26.22 -10.86
C GLY A 65 -9.37 25.41 -9.59
N LEU A 66 -10.25 24.42 -9.70
CA LEU A 66 -10.54 23.49 -8.60
C LEU A 66 -9.34 22.62 -8.23
N LEU A 67 -8.58 22.12 -9.21
CA LEU A 67 -7.43 21.25 -8.96
C LEU A 67 -6.41 21.90 -8.01
N GLY A 68 -6.15 23.20 -8.17
CA GLY A 68 -5.25 23.94 -7.27
C GLY A 68 -5.71 23.96 -5.82
N GLN A 69 -7.03 24.02 -5.57
CA GLN A 69 -7.59 23.99 -4.22
C GLN A 69 -7.61 22.58 -3.63
N VAL A 70 -8.11 21.60 -4.40
CA VAL A 70 -8.18 20.19 -3.99
C VAL A 70 -6.80 19.64 -3.63
N THR A 71 -5.76 20.02 -4.38
CA THR A 71 -4.37 19.62 -4.10
C THR A 71 -3.91 20.05 -2.71
N ASN A 72 -4.33 21.22 -2.23
CA ASN A 72 -3.85 21.77 -0.96
C ASN A 72 -4.76 21.45 0.23
N GLN A 73 -6.06 21.25 -0.02
CA GLN A 73 -7.06 21.22 1.05
C GLN A 73 -7.93 19.95 1.03
N ASN A 74 -7.78 19.06 0.04
CA ASN A 74 -8.68 17.94 -0.25
C ASN A 74 -10.15 18.34 -0.55
N TRP A 75 -10.38 19.63 -0.76
CA TRP A 75 -11.64 20.19 -1.24
C TRP A 75 -11.38 21.53 -1.93
N GLY A 76 -12.38 22.06 -2.62
CA GLY A 76 -12.29 23.39 -3.21
C GLY A 76 -13.59 23.83 -3.88
N SER A 77 -13.76 25.14 -3.98
CA SER A 77 -14.84 25.76 -4.74
C SER A 77 -14.29 26.80 -5.70
N TYR A 78 -14.73 26.77 -6.95
CA TYR A 78 -14.29 27.70 -7.97
C TYR A 78 -15.45 28.13 -8.84
N HIS A 79 -15.38 29.33 -9.41
CA HIS A 79 -16.37 29.79 -10.37
C HIS A 79 -15.71 30.62 -11.46
N GLN A 80 -16.22 30.48 -12.69
CA GLN A 80 -15.75 31.24 -13.84
C GLN A 80 -16.83 31.27 -14.92
N GLY A 81 -16.70 32.24 -15.83
CA GLY A 81 -17.59 32.41 -16.97
C GLY A 81 -18.68 33.44 -16.71
N ASN A 82 -19.08 34.12 -17.78
CA ASN A 82 -20.15 35.12 -17.75
C ASN A 82 -21.43 34.57 -18.39
N ASN A 83 -21.29 33.91 -19.55
CA ASN A 83 -22.40 33.30 -20.26
C ASN A 83 -21.91 32.08 -21.10
N PRO A 84 -22.04 30.85 -20.61
CA PRO A 84 -22.61 30.48 -19.30
C PRO A 84 -21.62 30.63 -18.13
N PRO A 85 -22.07 31.08 -16.94
CA PRO A 85 -21.28 30.94 -15.72
C PRO A 85 -21.30 29.49 -15.23
N ILE A 86 -20.19 29.06 -14.63
CA ILE A 86 -20.07 27.75 -13.98
C ILE A 86 -19.53 27.97 -12.56
N TYR A 87 -20.29 27.50 -11.59
CA TYR A 87 -19.86 27.34 -10.19
C TYR A 87 -19.59 25.86 -9.98
N ALA A 88 -18.49 25.51 -9.30
CA ALA A 88 -18.16 24.12 -9.03
C ALA A 88 -17.57 23.91 -7.64
N LEU A 89 -17.88 22.75 -7.06
CA LEU A 89 -17.45 22.32 -5.73
C LEU A 89 -16.92 20.89 -5.83
N ALA A 90 -15.73 20.66 -5.30
CA ALA A 90 -15.13 19.34 -5.14
C ALA A 90 -14.83 19.09 -3.67
N ASN A 91 -15.27 17.95 -3.12
CA ASN A 91 -14.99 17.56 -1.75
C ASN A 91 -14.59 16.08 -1.69
N CYS A 92 -13.38 15.78 -1.23
CA CYS A 92 -13.00 14.42 -0.88
C CYS A 92 -13.55 14.03 0.49
N MET A 93 -13.69 12.73 0.73
CA MET A 93 -13.98 12.23 2.08
C MET A 93 -12.77 12.47 3.00
N LYS A 94 -13.02 12.88 4.24
CA LYS A 94 -12.01 13.39 5.18
C LYS A 94 -10.99 12.33 5.62
N ASP A 95 -11.34 11.05 5.51
CA ASP A 95 -10.46 9.93 5.83
C ASP A 95 -9.45 9.59 4.72
N LEU A 96 -9.60 10.15 3.51
CA LEU A 96 -8.64 9.94 2.42
C LEU A 96 -7.34 10.72 2.64
N SER A 97 -6.22 10.08 2.29
CA SER A 97 -4.96 10.78 2.06
C SER A 97 -5.07 11.78 0.91
N ASN A 98 -4.13 12.72 0.82
CA ASN A 98 -4.10 13.70 -0.28
C ASN A 98 -4.00 13.01 -1.65
N THR A 99 -3.17 11.96 -1.77
CA THR A 99 -3.03 11.18 -3.00
C THR A 99 -4.33 10.49 -3.40
N GLU A 100 -5.02 9.84 -2.46
CA GLU A 100 -6.31 9.18 -2.73
C GLU A 100 -7.39 10.19 -3.12
N CYS A 101 -7.39 11.36 -2.47
CA CYS A 101 -8.28 12.46 -2.82
C CYS A 101 -8.04 12.93 -4.27
N LEU A 102 -6.78 13.14 -4.66
CA LEU A 102 -6.42 13.56 -6.02
C LEU A 102 -6.81 12.52 -7.07
N LEU A 103 -6.65 11.22 -6.77
CA LEU A 103 -7.09 10.14 -7.64
C LEU A 103 -8.62 10.11 -7.79
N CYS A 104 -9.36 10.25 -6.69
CA CYS A 104 -10.82 10.32 -6.75
C CYS A 104 -11.29 11.56 -7.53
N PHE A 105 -10.67 12.71 -7.28
CA PHE A 105 -10.99 13.94 -7.99
C PHE A 105 -10.70 13.82 -9.49
N ALA A 106 -9.56 13.22 -9.86
CA ALA A 106 -9.24 12.93 -11.26
C ALA A 106 -10.32 12.07 -11.92
N GLU A 107 -10.78 11.01 -11.25
CA GLU A 107 -11.87 10.18 -11.76
C GLU A 107 -13.19 10.95 -11.87
N SER A 108 -13.54 11.75 -10.86
CA SER A 108 -14.76 12.57 -10.92
C SER A 108 -14.77 13.51 -12.14
N ARG A 109 -13.60 14.02 -12.55
CA ARG A 109 -13.41 14.84 -13.75
C ARG A 109 -13.51 14.07 -15.07
N THR A 110 -13.35 12.74 -15.08
CA THR A 110 -13.62 11.90 -16.26
C THR A 110 -15.11 11.57 -16.37
N ARG A 111 -15.80 11.49 -15.23
CA ARG A 111 -17.23 11.14 -15.13
C ARG A 111 -18.16 12.29 -15.44
N LEU A 112 -17.90 13.47 -14.89
CA LEU A 112 -18.81 14.61 -14.96
C LEU A 112 -19.01 15.21 -16.38
N PRO A 113 -18.03 15.18 -17.31
CA PRO A 113 -18.23 15.66 -18.69
C PRO A 113 -19.37 14.97 -19.44
N ARG A 114 -19.78 13.76 -19.02
CA ARG A 114 -20.97 13.07 -19.55
C ARG A 114 -22.27 13.89 -19.38
N CYS A 115 -22.29 14.88 -18.48
CA CYS A 115 -23.41 15.78 -18.31
C CYS A 115 -23.45 16.93 -19.33
N ILE A 116 -22.36 17.27 -20.01
CA ILE A 116 -22.36 18.39 -20.99
C ILE A 116 -23.28 18.03 -22.18
N PRO A 117 -24.20 18.91 -22.64
CA PRO A 117 -24.32 20.35 -22.35
C PRO A 117 -25.39 20.72 -21.31
N SER A 118 -25.68 19.83 -20.36
CA SER A 118 -26.59 20.11 -19.25
C SER A 118 -26.09 21.27 -18.40
N VAL A 119 -27.04 22.08 -17.92
CA VAL A 119 -26.76 23.29 -17.12
C VAL A 119 -26.04 22.97 -15.82
N SER A 120 -26.33 21.81 -15.23
CA SER A 120 -25.67 21.32 -14.02
C SER A 120 -25.45 19.81 -14.04
N GLY A 121 -24.51 19.38 -13.22
CA GLY A 121 -24.17 17.97 -13.05
C GLY A 121 -23.57 17.71 -11.67
N ARG A 122 -23.87 16.54 -11.10
CA ARG A 122 -23.35 16.06 -9.82
C ARG A 122 -22.89 14.62 -9.97
N VAL A 123 -21.68 14.33 -9.52
CA VAL A 123 -21.18 12.97 -9.38
C VAL A 123 -20.83 12.70 -7.92
N TYR A 124 -21.35 11.59 -7.42
CA TYR A 124 -21.02 11.05 -6.11
C TYR A 124 -20.20 9.78 -6.34
N LEU A 125 -18.91 9.85 -6.05
CA LEU A 125 -18.07 8.68 -5.87
C LEU A 125 -17.99 8.35 -4.39
N ASP A 126 -17.68 7.11 -4.04
CA ASP A 126 -17.55 6.72 -2.64
C ASP A 126 -16.41 7.46 -1.90
N GLY A 127 -15.41 7.96 -2.63
CA GLY A 127 -14.29 8.74 -2.10
C GLY A 127 -14.42 10.25 -2.23
N CYS A 128 -15.31 10.77 -3.08
CA CYS A 128 -15.40 12.21 -3.34
C CYS A 128 -16.70 12.62 -4.05
N PHE A 129 -17.02 13.90 -3.90
CA PHE A 129 -18.14 14.57 -4.53
C PHE A 129 -17.63 15.67 -5.47
N LEU A 130 -18.24 15.78 -6.65
CA LEU A 130 -18.01 16.88 -7.58
C LEU A 130 -19.33 17.34 -8.18
N ARG A 131 -19.61 18.64 -8.08
CA ARG A 131 -20.79 19.28 -8.66
C ARG A 131 -20.40 20.53 -9.42
N TYR A 132 -21.05 20.75 -10.56
CA TYR A 132 -21.10 22.05 -11.21
C TYR A 132 -22.55 22.51 -11.42
N ASP A 133 -22.78 23.81 -11.42
CA ASP A 133 -24.08 24.43 -11.65
C ASP A 133 -23.93 25.85 -12.22
N ASN A 134 -25.03 26.47 -12.64
CA ASN A 134 -25.02 27.84 -13.19
C ASN A 134 -25.30 28.94 -12.16
N TYR A 135 -25.41 28.59 -10.88
CA TYR A 135 -25.59 29.52 -9.76
C TYR A 135 -24.73 29.11 -8.56
N SER A 136 -24.56 30.02 -7.59
CA SER A 136 -23.81 29.75 -6.37
C SER A 136 -24.61 28.85 -5.41
N PHE A 137 -24.38 27.55 -5.49
CA PHE A 137 -25.07 26.53 -4.68
C PHE A 137 -24.34 26.14 -3.38
N PHE A 138 -23.19 26.74 -3.08
CA PHE A 138 -22.29 26.27 -2.00
C PHE A 138 -22.96 26.18 -0.63
N GLY A 139 -24.02 26.96 -0.38
CA GLY A 139 -24.79 26.95 0.85
C GLY A 139 -26.02 26.03 0.86
N GLU A 140 -26.21 25.15 -0.11
CA GLU A 140 -27.39 24.26 -0.16
C GLU A 140 -27.21 23.04 0.74
N ALA A 141 -28.07 22.92 1.78
CA ALA A 141 -28.08 21.76 2.66
C ALA A 141 -28.77 20.56 2.00
N VAL A 142 -29.92 20.81 1.37
CA VAL A 142 -30.79 19.78 0.79
C VAL A 142 -31.31 20.24 -0.57
N ASP A 143 -31.55 19.29 -1.46
CA ASP A 143 -32.20 19.48 -2.76
C ASP A 143 -33.17 18.33 -3.01
N LYS A 144 -34.43 18.53 -2.60
CA LYS A 144 -35.49 17.50 -2.69
C LYS A 144 -35.74 16.95 -4.10
N ARG A 145 -35.21 17.58 -5.15
CA ARG A 145 -35.35 17.09 -6.53
C ARG A 145 -34.28 16.06 -6.89
N HIS A 146 -33.12 16.11 -6.26
CA HIS A 146 -31.96 15.30 -6.63
C HIS A 146 -31.39 14.47 -5.47
N ASP A 147 -31.68 14.86 -4.23
CA ASP A 147 -31.35 14.10 -3.03
C ASP A 147 -32.08 12.76 -3.06
N LYS A 148 -31.35 11.69 -2.72
CA LYS A 148 -31.87 10.33 -2.74
C LYS A 148 -31.04 9.37 -1.91
N ALA A 149 -31.70 8.32 -1.45
CA ALA A 149 -31.03 7.12 -0.95
C ALA A 149 -30.78 6.11 -2.08
N VAL A 150 -29.61 5.48 -2.07
CA VAL A 150 -29.21 4.37 -2.94
C VAL A 150 -28.94 3.16 -2.07
N CYS A 151 -29.78 2.14 -2.19
CA CYS A 151 -29.74 0.95 -1.35
C CYS A 151 -28.97 -0.19 -2.04
N GLY A 152 -28.17 -0.91 -1.26
CA GLY A 152 -27.47 -2.11 -1.69
C GLY A 152 -28.34 -3.37 -1.64
N LYS A 153 -27.68 -4.53 -1.64
CA LYS A 153 -28.35 -5.84 -1.60
C LYS A 153 -29.11 -6.04 -0.27
N PRO A 154 -30.26 -6.76 -0.27
CA PRO A 154 -30.99 -7.08 0.95
C PRO A 154 -30.16 -7.94 1.93
N PHE A 155 -30.30 -7.74 3.25
CA PHE A 155 -29.67 -8.59 4.29
C PHE A 155 -30.02 -10.07 4.25
N ALA A 156 -31.09 -10.44 3.52
CA ALA A 156 -31.40 -11.83 3.22
C ALA A 156 -30.24 -12.59 2.51
N SER A 157 -29.25 -11.87 1.96
CA SER A 157 -28.02 -12.47 1.43
C SER A 157 -27.02 -12.93 2.52
N ILE A 158 -27.19 -12.50 3.77
CA ILE A 158 -26.31 -12.80 4.91
C ILE A 158 -27.00 -13.72 5.93
N ALA A 159 -28.30 -13.52 6.19
CA ALA A 159 -29.07 -14.37 7.11
C ALA A 159 -30.50 -14.62 6.60
N LYS A 160 -31.00 -15.85 6.76
CA LYS A 160 -32.32 -16.30 6.28
C LYS A 160 -33.47 -16.14 7.30
N GLN A 161 -33.19 -15.65 8.50
CA GLN A 161 -34.15 -15.62 9.62
C GLN A 161 -34.74 -14.22 9.83
N ASP A 162 -36.04 -14.15 10.15
CA ASP A 162 -36.73 -12.87 10.34
C ASP A 162 -36.30 -12.12 11.62
N TYR A 163 -35.90 -12.83 12.67
CA TYR A 163 -35.40 -12.22 13.92
C TYR A 163 -34.12 -11.41 13.68
N SER A 164 -33.17 -11.96 12.93
CA SER A 164 -31.91 -11.27 12.63
C SER A 164 -32.10 -10.07 11.70
N LYS A 165 -33.16 -10.05 10.88
CA LYS A 165 -33.53 -8.89 10.06
C LYS A 165 -34.03 -7.72 10.90
N LEU A 166 -34.82 -7.97 11.95
CA LEU A 166 -35.31 -6.92 12.86
C LEU A 166 -34.16 -6.34 13.70
N GLU A 167 -33.33 -7.20 14.28
CA GLU A 167 -32.14 -6.81 15.05
C GLU A 167 -31.19 -5.96 14.18
N PHE A 168 -30.94 -6.39 12.94
CA PHE A 168 -30.12 -5.65 11.99
C PHE A 168 -30.69 -4.27 11.67
N THR A 169 -31.99 -4.20 11.41
CA THR A 169 -32.68 -2.93 11.13
C THR A 169 -32.54 -1.95 12.29
N GLN A 170 -32.76 -2.41 13.52
CA GLN A 170 -32.61 -1.57 14.72
C GLN A 170 -31.17 -1.10 14.91
N SER A 171 -30.20 -2.00 14.75
CA SER A 171 -28.77 -1.69 14.86
C SER A 171 -28.34 -0.64 13.83
N VAL A 172 -28.82 -0.73 12.58
CA VAL A 172 -28.54 0.25 11.53
C VAL A 172 -29.15 1.61 11.86
N ILE A 173 -30.39 1.65 12.37
CA ILE A 173 -31.05 2.91 12.77
C ILE A 173 -30.29 3.60 13.91
N GLU A 174 -29.88 2.84 14.92
CA GLU A 174 -29.06 3.33 16.04
C GLU A 174 -27.71 3.86 15.54
N LEU A 175 -27.05 3.10 14.67
CA LEU A 175 -25.76 3.47 14.08
C LEU A 175 -25.86 4.79 13.30
N ILE A 176 -26.90 4.95 12.46
CA ILE A 176 -27.15 6.17 11.70
C ILE A 176 -27.33 7.37 12.64
N HIS A 177 -28.11 7.21 13.71
CA HIS A 177 -28.30 8.28 14.69
C HIS A 177 -26.98 8.65 15.40
N ASN A 178 -26.15 7.67 15.74
CA ASN A 178 -24.87 7.93 16.38
C ASN A 178 -23.88 8.65 15.44
N VAL A 179 -23.74 8.18 14.20
CA VAL A 179 -22.76 8.75 13.25
C VAL A 179 -23.13 10.17 12.81
N THR A 180 -24.42 10.50 12.69
CA THR A 180 -24.84 11.88 12.40
C THR A 180 -24.53 12.82 13.56
N ARG A 181 -24.79 12.39 14.80
CA ARG A 181 -24.44 13.14 16.01
C ARG A 181 -22.93 13.39 16.07
N ILE A 182 -22.11 12.35 15.91
CA ILE A 182 -20.65 12.46 15.88
C ILE A 182 -20.22 13.47 14.81
N ALA A 183 -20.76 13.37 13.59
CA ALA A 183 -20.42 14.28 12.51
C ALA A 183 -20.78 15.74 12.83
N THR A 184 -21.94 16.00 13.45
CA THR A 184 -22.32 17.36 13.85
C THR A 184 -21.41 17.96 14.93
N GLU A 185 -20.84 17.12 15.80
CA GLU A 185 -19.92 17.53 16.87
C GLU A 185 -18.48 17.69 16.37
N ASN A 186 -18.12 17.03 15.25
CA ASN A 186 -16.75 16.92 14.76
C ASN A 186 -16.54 17.56 13.36
N ASP A 187 -16.93 18.83 13.23
CA ASP A 187 -16.73 19.64 12.02
C ASP A 187 -17.28 18.96 10.74
N GLY A 188 -18.47 18.38 10.87
CA GLY A 188 -19.19 17.74 9.78
C GLY A 188 -18.62 16.41 9.31
N PHE A 189 -17.84 15.68 10.12
CA PHE A 189 -17.35 14.35 9.76
C PHE A 189 -17.40 13.36 10.93
N GLY A 190 -17.97 12.19 10.70
CA GLY A 190 -18.08 11.14 11.70
C GLY A 190 -17.99 9.76 11.08
N VAL A 191 -17.39 8.83 11.82
CA VAL A 191 -17.41 7.40 11.55
C VAL A 191 -17.86 6.67 12.82
N SER A 192 -18.55 5.55 12.65
CA SER A 192 -18.98 4.70 13.76
C SER A 192 -19.21 3.30 13.23
N ASP A 193 -19.09 2.31 14.10
CA ASP A 193 -19.49 0.94 13.84
C ASP A 193 -20.33 0.36 14.98
N ILE A 194 -21.10 -0.67 14.67
CA ILE A 194 -21.89 -1.43 15.66
C ILE A 194 -21.91 -2.90 15.29
N LYS A 195 -21.84 -3.77 16.30
CA LYS A 195 -22.03 -5.21 16.12
C LYS A 195 -23.52 -5.53 16.10
N SER A 196 -23.97 -6.28 15.10
CA SER A 196 -25.35 -6.73 14.95
C SER A 196 -25.37 -8.23 14.63
N GLY A 197 -25.70 -9.05 15.63
CA GLY A 197 -25.53 -10.49 15.58
C GLY A 197 -24.11 -10.93 15.18
N LEU A 198 -24.00 -11.56 14.00
CA LEU A 198 -22.75 -12.09 13.43
C LEU A 198 -22.01 -11.11 12.51
N ALA A 199 -22.59 -9.94 12.22
CA ALA A 199 -22.00 -8.93 11.35
C ALA A 199 -21.62 -7.67 12.14
N THR A 200 -20.67 -6.92 11.61
CA THR A 200 -20.39 -5.54 12.04
C THR A 200 -20.87 -4.61 10.94
N VAL A 201 -21.59 -3.56 11.31
CA VAL A 201 -22.03 -2.51 10.38
C VAL A 201 -21.17 -1.29 10.63
N TYR A 202 -20.55 -0.78 9.56
CA TYR A 202 -19.71 0.41 9.55
C TYR A 202 -20.48 1.55 8.92
N SER A 203 -20.28 2.78 9.41
CA SER A 203 -20.94 3.97 8.92
C SER A 203 -20.01 5.18 8.87
N MET A 204 -20.30 6.08 7.94
CA MET A 204 -19.61 7.36 7.78
C MET A 204 -20.63 8.43 7.38
N ALA A 205 -20.51 9.62 7.97
CA ALA A 205 -21.29 10.79 7.62
C ALA A 205 -20.35 11.98 7.40
N GLN A 206 -20.56 12.73 6.31
CA GLN A 206 -19.78 13.91 5.97
C GLN A 206 -20.64 15.04 5.41
N CYS A 207 -20.46 16.25 5.91
CA CYS A 207 -20.96 17.49 5.32
C CYS A 207 -19.94 18.11 4.35
N TRP A 208 -20.43 18.78 3.31
CA TRP A 208 -19.58 19.53 2.41
C TRP A 208 -19.08 20.81 3.07
N LYS A 209 -17.80 21.11 2.83
CA LYS A 209 -17.05 22.12 3.58
C LYS A 209 -17.64 23.53 3.57
N PRO A 210 -18.27 24.02 2.49
CA PRO A 210 -18.87 25.35 2.51
C PRO A 210 -20.09 25.51 3.43
N LEU A 211 -20.67 24.43 3.96
CA LEU A 211 -21.84 24.51 4.83
C LEU A 211 -21.50 24.98 6.25
N SER A 212 -22.34 25.86 6.80
CA SER A 212 -22.36 26.16 8.23
C SER A 212 -22.78 24.94 9.06
N SER A 213 -22.41 24.88 10.34
CA SER A 213 -22.80 23.80 11.26
C SER A 213 -24.31 23.55 11.31
N HIS A 214 -25.13 24.61 11.27
CA HIS A 214 -26.60 24.46 11.25
C HIS A 214 -27.09 23.75 9.98
N LYS A 215 -26.63 24.20 8.80
CA LYS A 215 -26.97 23.58 7.51
C LYS A 215 -26.43 22.16 7.38
N CYS A 216 -25.24 21.90 7.92
CA CYS A 216 -24.69 20.54 8.02
C CYS A 216 -25.64 19.62 8.80
N LYS A 217 -26.10 20.06 9.99
CA LYS A 217 -27.08 19.31 10.77
C LYS A 217 -28.37 19.06 9.99
N VAL A 218 -28.94 20.09 9.34
CA VAL A 218 -30.15 19.95 8.50
C VAL A 218 -29.97 18.88 7.43
N CYS A 219 -28.82 18.87 6.74
CA CYS A 219 -28.55 17.84 5.72
C CYS A 219 -28.44 16.44 6.32
N LEU A 220 -27.69 16.28 7.43
CA LEU A 220 -27.50 14.98 8.06
C LEU A 220 -28.81 14.42 8.65
N ASP A 221 -29.68 15.29 9.17
CA ASP A 221 -31.01 14.90 9.63
C ASP A 221 -31.87 14.38 8.46
N GLU A 222 -31.86 15.06 7.31
CA GLU A 222 -32.59 14.59 6.10
C GLU A 222 -32.00 13.28 5.57
N ALA A 223 -30.67 13.20 5.46
CA ALA A 223 -29.97 12.01 5.00
C ALA A 223 -30.26 10.78 5.89
N ALA A 224 -30.34 10.99 7.21
CA ALA A 224 -30.72 9.95 8.15
C ALA A 224 -32.16 9.47 7.96
N GLN A 225 -33.09 10.34 7.54
CA GLN A 225 -34.46 9.94 7.25
C GLN A 225 -34.55 9.17 5.93
N GLU A 226 -33.88 9.64 4.88
CA GLU A 226 -33.91 9.01 3.55
C GLU A 226 -33.31 7.60 3.58
N ILE A 227 -32.15 7.44 4.22
CA ILE A 227 -31.41 6.19 4.21
C ILE A 227 -32.08 5.08 5.05
N ARG A 228 -33.00 5.42 5.97
CA ARG A 228 -33.79 4.42 6.72
C ARG A 228 -34.59 3.52 5.79
N ASN A 229 -35.03 4.03 4.64
CA ASN A 229 -35.74 3.26 3.63
C ASN A 229 -34.88 2.17 2.99
N CYS A 230 -33.55 2.23 3.16
CA CYS A 230 -32.67 1.15 2.71
C CYS A 230 -32.67 -0.04 3.65
N THR A 231 -33.17 0.07 4.89
CA THR A 231 -33.20 -1.10 5.78
C THR A 231 -34.22 -2.15 5.28
N PRO A 232 -33.88 -3.45 5.28
CA PRO A 232 -32.70 -4.10 5.87
C PRO A 232 -31.57 -4.36 4.84
N SER A 233 -31.34 -3.56 3.82
CA SER A 233 -30.18 -3.76 2.93
C SER A 233 -28.87 -3.67 3.70
N ILE A 234 -27.88 -4.48 3.30
CA ILE A 234 -26.56 -4.59 3.94
C ILE A 234 -25.70 -3.34 3.74
N GLU A 235 -26.13 -2.47 2.82
CA GLU A 235 -25.46 -1.25 2.45
C GLU A 235 -26.50 -0.21 2.05
N GLY A 236 -26.23 1.04 2.36
CA GLY A 236 -27.04 2.17 1.96
C GLY A 236 -26.18 3.41 1.84
N ARG A 237 -26.55 4.30 0.91
CA ARG A 237 -25.97 5.63 0.74
C ARG A 237 -27.08 6.66 0.71
N SER A 238 -26.92 7.78 1.40
CA SER A 238 -27.70 9.00 1.21
C SER A 238 -26.84 10.00 0.46
N LEU A 239 -27.32 10.46 -0.69
CA LEU A 239 -26.61 11.33 -1.61
C LEU A 239 -27.30 12.69 -1.65
N ASN A 240 -26.89 13.61 -0.80
CA ASN A 240 -27.58 14.88 -0.60
C ASN A 240 -26.73 16.06 -1.09
N ALA A 241 -27.40 17.16 -1.43
CA ALA A 241 -26.76 18.37 -1.93
C ALA A 241 -25.68 18.91 -1.00
N GLY A 242 -25.85 18.73 0.31
CA GLY A 242 -24.97 19.25 1.35
C GLY A 242 -24.12 18.22 2.10
N CYS A 243 -24.39 16.93 1.94
CA CYS A 243 -23.76 15.88 2.75
C CYS A 243 -23.88 14.50 2.10
N TYR A 244 -23.12 13.56 2.64
CA TYR A 244 -23.11 12.16 2.25
C TYR A 244 -23.13 11.29 3.51
N LEU A 245 -23.96 10.25 3.50
CA LEU A 245 -24.04 9.27 4.57
C LEU A 245 -23.99 7.88 3.96
N ARG A 246 -23.14 7.00 4.47
CA ARG A 246 -23.08 5.60 4.04
C ARG A 246 -23.04 4.67 5.23
N TYR A 247 -23.70 3.52 5.12
CA TYR A 247 -23.44 2.37 5.96
C TYR A 247 -23.19 1.13 5.11
N SER A 248 -22.42 0.17 5.64
CA SER A 248 -22.12 -1.11 5.00
C SER A 248 -21.68 -2.16 6.02
N THR A 249 -21.94 -3.43 5.75
CA THR A 249 -21.36 -4.55 6.52
C THR A 249 -19.88 -4.81 6.21
N THR A 250 -19.31 -4.10 5.23
CA THR A 250 -17.88 -4.16 4.88
C THR A 250 -17.22 -2.84 5.25
N LYS A 251 -16.12 -2.84 6.01
CA LYS A 251 -15.39 -1.62 6.38
C LYS A 251 -14.90 -0.91 5.10
N PHE A 252 -15.13 0.40 5.01
CA PHE A 252 -14.84 1.21 3.82
C PHE A 252 -14.17 2.56 4.12
N TYR A 253 -13.80 2.81 5.37
CA TYR A 253 -13.11 4.04 5.79
C TYR A 253 -11.81 3.69 6.52
N SER A 254 -10.84 4.61 6.42
CA SER A 254 -9.59 4.54 7.16
C SER A 254 -9.72 5.29 8.49
N THR A 255 -9.07 4.80 9.53
CA THR A 255 -9.02 5.48 10.84
C THR A 255 -7.75 6.31 10.96
N VAL A 256 -7.82 7.43 11.70
CA VAL A 256 -6.65 8.32 11.90
C VAL A 256 -5.45 7.59 12.51
N ALA A 257 -5.67 6.51 13.27
CA ALA A 257 -4.60 5.65 13.79
C ALA A 257 -3.87 4.87 12.68
N GLU A 258 -4.56 4.50 11.60
CA GLU A 258 -3.95 3.90 10.40
C GLU A 258 -3.16 4.96 9.61
N ASN A 259 -3.62 6.22 9.61
CA ASN A 259 -2.95 7.35 8.96
C ASN A 259 -1.79 7.95 9.79
N MET A 260 -1.76 7.79 11.12
CA MET A 260 -0.65 8.21 11.99
C MET A 260 0.59 7.33 11.84
N ASN A 261 0.42 6.11 11.32
CA ASN A 261 1.56 5.33 10.83
C ASN A 261 2.16 5.92 9.55
N ASP A 262 1.51 6.88 8.89
CA ASP A 262 1.98 7.54 7.65
C ASP A 262 2.62 8.92 7.92
N THR A 263 2.53 9.45 9.15
CA THR A 263 3.24 10.66 9.57
C THR A 263 4.58 10.31 10.23
N GLY A 264 5.54 9.84 9.42
CA GLY A 264 6.87 9.56 9.92
C GLY A 264 7.77 8.92 8.85
N PHE A 265 8.30 9.77 7.97
CA PHE A 265 9.00 9.43 6.73
C PHE A 265 8.10 8.80 5.66
N SER A 266 8.23 9.28 4.42
CA SER A 266 7.64 8.64 3.24
C SER A 266 7.93 7.15 3.32
N HIS A 267 6.90 6.30 3.47
CA HIS A 267 7.08 4.83 3.48
C HIS A 267 7.86 4.36 2.25
N ILE A 268 7.72 5.07 1.13
CA ILE A 268 8.52 4.89 -0.08
C ILE A 268 9.99 5.25 0.18
N GLY A 269 10.28 6.39 0.80
CA GLY A 269 11.64 6.78 1.18
C GLY A 269 12.30 5.84 2.18
N VAL A 270 11.56 5.35 3.19
CA VAL A 270 12.04 4.35 4.15
C VAL A 270 12.26 3.00 3.48
N ALA A 271 11.31 2.56 2.65
CA ALA A 271 11.44 1.32 1.89
C ALA A 271 12.63 1.36 0.93
N VAL A 272 12.86 2.48 0.25
CA VAL A 272 14.03 2.71 -0.61
C VAL A 272 15.32 2.72 0.21
N ALA A 273 15.34 3.39 1.37
CA ALA A 273 16.52 3.41 2.23
C ALA A 273 16.87 2.02 2.78
N ILE A 274 15.87 1.24 3.20
CA ILE A 274 16.05 -0.14 3.67
C ILE A 274 16.52 -1.03 2.50
N ALA A 275 15.96 -0.88 1.30
CA ALA A 275 16.38 -1.63 0.13
C ALA A 275 17.84 -1.30 -0.26
N LEU A 276 18.24 -0.02 -0.21
CA LEU A 276 19.60 0.41 -0.48
C LEU A 276 20.59 -0.08 0.60
N ALA A 277 20.21 -0.05 1.88
CA ALA A 277 21.04 -0.58 2.96
C ALA A 277 21.20 -2.11 2.86
N ALA A 278 20.12 -2.83 2.57
CA ALA A 278 20.13 -4.28 2.43
C ALA A 278 20.95 -4.74 1.20
N SER A 279 20.85 -4.02 0.08
CA SER A 279 21.67 -4.30 -1.11
C SER A 279 23.16 -4.02 -0.85
N ALA A 280 23.50 -2.91 -0.18
CA ALA A 280 24.87 -2.61 0.20
C ALA A 280 25.44 -3.67 1.17
N PHE A 281 24.66 -4.10 2.16
CA PHE A 281 25.06 -5.15 3.09
C PHE A 281 25.27 -6.50 2.38
N SER A 282 24.38 -6.85 1.44
CA SER A 282 24.51 -8.07 0.64
C SER A 282 25.78 -8.06 -0.22
N LEU A 283 26.12 -6.91 -0.82
CA LEU A 283 27.37 -6.74 -1.57
C LEU A 283 28.61 -6.90 -0.67
N LEU A 284 28.57 -6.36 0.55
CA LEU A 284 29.67 -6.51 1.52
C LEU A 284 29.84 -7.97 1.96
N CYS A 285 28.75 -8.69 2.22
CA CYS A 285 28.79 -10.11 2.55
C CYS A 285 29.35 -10.96 1.40
N LEU A 286 28.95 -10.70 0.15
CA LEU A 286 29.48 -11.38 -1.03
C LEU A 286 30.98 -11.10 -1.23
N PHE A 287 31.41 -9.85 -1.02
CA PHE A 287 32.81 -9.48 -1.09
C PHE A 287 33.64 -10.20 -0.01
N GLY A 288 33.16 -10.22 1.24
CA GLY A 288 33.79 -10.94 2.34
C GLY A 288 33.88 -12.45 2.09
N ALA A 289 32.82 -13.07 1.55
CA ALA A 289 32.81 -14.47 1.18
C ALA A 289 33.82 -14.79 0.06
N CYS A 290 33.94 -13.92 -0.95
CA CYS A 290 34.91 -14.07 -2.03
C CYS A 290 36.36 -13.98 -1.54
N LEU A 291 36.65 -13.03 -0.65
CA LEU A 291 37.96 -12.91 0.01
C LEU A 291 38.26 -14.15 0.88
N GLY A 292 37.28 -14.62 1.64
CA GLY A 292 37.40 -15.84 2.44
C GLY A 292 37.67 -17.08 1.59
N TYR A 293 36.97 -17.21 0.46
CA TYR A 293 37.15 -18.32 -0.47
C TYR A 293 38.55 -18.30 -1.11
N LYS A 294 39.00 -17.14 -1.61
CA LYS A 294 40.37 -16.99 -2.14
C LYS A 294 41.42 -17.34 -1.09
N ARG A 295 41.22 -16.90 0.16
CA ARG A 295 42.14 -17.22 1.26
C ARG A 295 42.17 -18.72 1.57
N LEU A 296 41.01 -19.38 1.54
CA LEU A 296 40.89 -20.82 1.74
C LEU A 296 41.53 -21.62 0.59
N GLU A 297 41.41 -21.14 -0.65
CA GLU A 297 42.02 -21.74 -1.83
C GLU A 297 43.56 -21.67 -1.74
N VAL A 298 44.12 -20.52 -1.35
CA VAL A 298 45.56 -20.37 -1.11
C VAL A 298 46.06 -21.32 -0.02
N LEU A 299 45.35 -21.40 1.12
CA LEU A 299 45.70 -22.35 2.21
C LEU A 299 45.60 -23.81 1.77
N ARG A 300 44.66 -24.13 0.86
CA ARG A 300 44.50 -25.48 0.30
C ARG A 300 45.68 -25.83 -0.61
N ILE A 301 46.19 -24.88 -1.39
CA ILE A 301 47.39 -25.04 -2.21
C ILE A 301 48.62 -25.30 -1.33
N GLU A 302 48.82 -24.51 -0.27
CA GLU A 302 49.94 -24.70 0.67
C GLU A 302 49.92 -26.08 1.33
N ARG A 303 48.74 -26.54 1.80
CA ARG A 303 48.59 -27.88 2.38
C ARG A 303 48.93 -29.00 1.40
N ASN A 304 48.51 -28.87 0.14
CA ASN A 304 48.83 -29.84 -0.90
C ASN A 304 50.33 -29.90 -1.21
N ASN A 305 51.02 -28.75 -1.20
CA ASN A 305 52.47 -28.68 -1.36
C ASN A 305 53.21 -29.38 -0.21
N LEU A 306 52.75 -29.20 1.03
CA LEU A 306 53.33 -29.84 2.22
C LEU A 306 53.18 -31.37 2.18
N GLY A 307 52.02 -31.88 1.73
CA GLY A 307 51.79 -33.32 1.53
C GLY A 307 52.72 -33.94 0.48
N ARG A 308 53.05 -33.20 -0.59
CA ARG A 308 53.99 -33.63 -1.62
C ARG A 308 55.42 -33.77 -1.10
N LEU A 309 55.85 -32.86 -0.21
CA LEU A 309 57.18 -32.89 0.40
C LEU A 309 57.35 -34.12 1.31
N SER A 310 56.35 -34.40 2.15
CA SER A 310 56.35 -35.57 3.04
C SER A 310 56.44 -36.90 2.28
N SER A 311 55.69 -37.03 1.17
CA SER A 311 55.73 -38.23 0.33
C SER A 311 57.07 -38.43 -0.39
N ALA A 312 57.79 -37.35 -0.73
CA ALA A 312 59.12 -37.44 -1.33
C ALA A 312 60.15 -38.00 -0.34
N VAL A 313 60.12 -37.53 0.91
CA VAL A 313 61.02 -38.00 1.99
C VAL A 313 60.75 -39.47 2.35
N SER A 314 59.48 -39.86 2.43
CA SER A 314 59.07 -41.26 2.65
C SER A 314 59.57 -42.23 1.58
N LYS A 315 59.72 -41.78 0.33
CA LYS A 315 60.14 -42.64 -0.79
C LYS A 315 61.63 -42.89 -0.85
N SER A 316 62.44 -42.13 -0.11
CA SER A 316 63.90 -42.21 -0.19
C SER A 316 64.50 -43.45 0.48
N ASN A 317 63.73 -44.32 1.16
CA ASN A 317 64.19 -45.59 1.76
C ASN A 317 65.51 -45.50 2.57
N LEU A 318 65.76 -44.36 3.23
CA LEU A 318 66.97 -44.12 4.04
C LEU A 318 66.85 -44.66 5.48
N ASN A 319 65.79 -45.41 5.80
CA ASN A 319 65.53 -45.93 7.15
C ASN A 319 66.09 -47.34 7.29
N PHE A 320 67.34 -47.45 7.73
CA PHE A 320 67.91 -48.72 8.18
C PHE A 320 67.62 -48.92 9.67
N LYS A 321 67.31 -50.16 10.07
CA LYS A 321 67.20 -50.51 11.49
C LYS A 321 68.57 -50.35 12.15
N TYR A 322 68.59 -49.72 13.33
CA TYR A 322 69.84 -49.48 14.07
C TYR A 322 70.64 -50.77 14.29
N GLU A 323 69.97 -51.86 14.65
CA GLU A 323 70.57 -53.20 14.84
C GLU A 323 71.29 -53.72 13.58
N THR A 324 70.78 -53.39 12.39
CA THR A 324 71.42 -53.76 11.12
C THR A 324 72.69 -52.96 10.90
N LEU A 325 72.67 -51.66 11.22
CA LEU A 325 73.84 -50.80 11.15
C LEU A 325 74.89 -51.20 12.19
N GLU A 326 74.47 -51.49 13.42
CA GLU A 326 75.32 -51.94 14.51
C GLU A 326 76.02 -53.26 14.13
N LYS A 327 75.29 -54.24 13.61
CA LYS A 327 75.90 -55.50 13.17
C LYS A 327 76.82 -55.33 11.97
N ALA A 328 76.45 -54.51 10.99
CA ALA A 328 77.27 -54.27 9.79
C ALA A 328 78.60 -53.56 10.13
N THR A 329 78.54 -52.63 11.07
CA THR A 329 79.70 -51.86 11.54
C THR A 329 80.45 -52.53 12.69
N GLU A 330 80.07 -53.77 13.04
CA GLU A 330 80.67 -54.55 14.13
C GLU A 330 80.64 -53.80 15.47
N PHE A 331 79.44 -53.36 15.86
CA PHE A 331 79.17 -52.49 17.01
C PHE A 331 79.89 -51.14 16.94
N PHE A 332 79.97 -50.57 15.73
CA PHE A 332 80.69 -49.32 15.45
C PHE A 332 82.15 -49.37 15.91
N ASP A 333 82.82 -50.50 15.68
CA ASP A 333 84.22 -50.70 16.05
C ASP A 333 85.11 -49.64 15.34
N PRO A 334 86.02 -48.96 16.07
CA PRO A 334 86.91 -47.96 15.48
C PRO A 334 87.73 -48.46 14.28
N SER A 335 88.02 -49.77 14.20
CA SER A 335 88.71 -50.37 13.04
C SER A 335 87.87 -50.37 11.76
N ARG A 336 86.54 -50.31 11.86
CA ARG A 336 85.60 -50.18 10.73
C ARG A 336 85.35 -48.72 10.32
N LYS A 337 85.91 -47.76 11.05
CA LYS A 337 85.70 -46.33 10.80
C LYS A 337 86.47 -45.87 9.57
N LEU A 338 85.75 -45.40 8.57
CA LEU A 338 86.32 -44.85 7.33
C LEU A 338 86.81 -43.41 7.49
N GLY A 339 86.18 -42.64 8.39
CA GLY A 339 86.56 -41.26 8.65
C GLY A 339 85.58 -40.54 9.57
N GLN A 340 85.92 -39.30 9.95
CA GLN A 340 85.02 -38.42 10.71
C GLN A 340 85.14 -36.98 10.22
N GLY A 341 84.00 -36.33 10.04
CA GLY A 341 83.90 -34.90 9.71
C GLY A 341 82.86 -34.19 10.57
N GLY A 342 82.55 -32.93 10.22
CA GLY A 342 81.63 -32.08 10.99
C GLY A 342 80.18 -32.58 11.06
N ALA A 343 79.79 -33.54 10.23
CA ALA A 343 78.47 -34.18 10.24
C ALA A 343 78.45 -35.58 10.89
N GLY A 344 79.56 -36.03 11.48
CA GLY A 344 79.64 -37.31 12.20
C GLY A 344 80.72 -38.26 11.70
N SER A 345 80.75 -39.47 12.28
CA SER A 345 81.66 -40.55 11.90
C SER A 345 81.01 -41.47 10.86
N VAL A 346 81.80 -41.94 9.90
CA VAL A 346 81.35 -42.87 8.86
C VAL A 346 82.07 -44.20 9.05
N PHE A 347 81.32 -45.29 9.05
CA PHE A 347 81.80 -46.66 9.20
C PHE A 347 81.54 -47.45 7.91
N ARG A 348 82.39 -48.44 7.63
CA ARG A 348 82.28 -49.31 6.45
C ARG A 348 81.33 -50.46 6.67
#